data_AF-A0A7K4LNK4-F1
#
_entry.id   AF-A0A7K4LNK4-F1
#
_cell.length_a   1.000
_cell.length_b   1.000
_cell.length_c   1.000
_cell.angle_alpha   90.00
_cell.angle_beta   90.00
_cell.angle_gamma   90.00
#
_symmetry.space_group_name_H-M   'P 1'
#
loop_
_entity.id
_entity.type
_entity.pdbx_description
1 polymer ?
#
loop_
_entity_poly.entity_id
_entity_poly.type
_entity_poly.pdbx_seq_one_letter_code
_entity_poly.pdbx_strand_id
1 'polypeptide(L)' 'MQADGPRACRFGRRWYLNNESWHPSVPPFGEMKCILCWCVSGETHCQRQECPPGACASPAARDSPCCTKCR' A
#
# COMPACT_ATOMS: atom_id res chain seq x y z
N MET A 1 -17.81 -1.38 30.04
CA MET A 1 -16.45 -1.36 29.48
C MET A 1 -16.57 -1.50 27.97
N GLN A 2 -16.50 -0.42 27.20
CA GLN A 2 -16.32 -0.56 25.75
C GLN A 2 -14.88 -1.00 25.56
N ALA A 3 -14.69 -2.30 25.29
CA ALA A 3 -13.46 -2.76 24.69
C ALA A 3 -13.43 -2.10 23.31
N ASP A 4 -12.73 -0.97 23.19
CA ASP A 4 -12.36 -0.41 21.92
C ASP A 4 -11.35 -1.39 21.31
N GLY A 5 -11.88 -2.49 20.77
CA GLY A 5 -11.11 -3.46 20.02
C GLY A 5 -10.40 -2.73 18.87
N PRO A 6 -9.28 -3.27 18.39
CA PRO A 6 -8.47 -2.59 17.39
C PRO A 6 -9.34 -2.12 16.23
N ARG A 7 -9.43 -0.80 16.05
CA ARG A 7 -10.35 -0.17 15.10
C ARG A 7 -9.94 -0.54 13.68
N ALA A 8 -10.91 -0.94 12.88
CA ALA A 8 -10.71 -1.16 11.45
C ALA A 8 -10.54 0.18 10.73
N CYS A 9 -9.73 0.19 9.68
CA CYS A 9 -9.55 1.32 8.79
C CYS A 9 -10.57 1.28 7.65
N ARG A 10 -11.00 2.45 7.19
CA ARG A 10 -11.84 2.59 5.99
C ARG A 10 -11.08 3.34 4.91
N PHE A 11 -10.86 2.69 3.77
CA PHE A 11 -10.27 3.33 2.59
C PHE A 11 -11.19 3.15 1.37
N GLY A 12 -11.72 4.26 0.87
CA GLY A 12 -12.75 4.25 -0.16
C GLY A 12 -14.01 3.50 0.30
N ARG A 13 -14.37 2.42 -0.41
CA ARG A 13 -15.50 1.53 -0.08
C ARG A 13 -15.09 0.24 0.63
N ARG A 14 -13.82 0.10 0.99
CA ARG A 14 -13.26 -1.12 1.62
C ARG A 14 -12.93 -0.84 3.08
N TRP A 15 -13.05 -1.89 3.88
CA TRP A 15 -12.65 -1.93 5.28
C TRP A 15 -11.44 -2.86 5.42
N TYR A 16 -10.50 -2.46 6.27
CA TYR A 16 -9.25 -3.14 6.51
C TYR A 16 -9.08 -3.35 8.01
N LEU A 17 -8.74 -4.56 8.42
CA LEU A 17 -8.46 -4.87 9.82
C LEU A 17 -7.18 -4.17 10.27
N ASN A 18 -7.05 -3.98 11.58
CA ASN A 18 -5.79 -3.50 12.15
C ASN A 18 -4.62 -4.42 11.74
N ASN A 19 -3.48 -3.82 11.41
CA ASN A 19 -2.30 -4.46 10.82
C ASN A 19 -2.48 -5.04 9.40
N GLU A 20 -3.67 -4.96 8.81
CA GLU A 20 -3.86 -5.35 7.41
C GLU A 20 -3.14 -4.35 6.50
N SER A 21 -2.49 -4.86 5.46
CA SER A 21 -1.74 -4.08 4.47
C SER A 21 -2.28 -4.33 3.06
N TRP A 22 -2.37 -3.28 2.24
CA TRP A 22 -2.97 -3.36 0.91
C TRP A 22 -2.37 -2.35 -0.08
N HIS A 23 -2.53 -2.63 -1.36
CA HIS A 23 -2.30 -1.65 -2.43
C HIS A 23 -3.60 -0.88 -2.70
N PRO A 24 -3.61 0.46 -2.62
CA PRO A 24 -4.83 1.23 -2.80
C PRO A 24 -5.25 1.24 -4.27
N SER A 25 -6.56 1.13 -4.50
CA SER A 25 -7.17 1.36 -5.81
C SER A 25 -7.78 2.74 -5.85
N VAL A 26 -7.29 3.61 -6.74
CA VAL A 26 -7.74 4.99 -6.89
C VAL A 26 -8.32 5.17 -8.30
N PRO A 27 -9.64 5.34 -8.45
CA PRO A 27 -10.24 5.69 -9.74
C PRO A 27 -9.76 7.07 -10.23
N PRO A 28 -9.55 7.26 -11.55
CA PRO A 28 -9.67 6.27 -12.63
C PRO A 28 -8.41 5.41 -12.85
N PHE A 29 -7.35 5.62 -12.08
CA PHE A 29 -6.01 5.04 -12.28
C PHE A 29 -5.90 3.54 -11.94
N GLY A 30 -6.84 3.00 -11.17
CA GLY A 30 -6.81 1.61 -10.74
C GLY A 30 -5.88 1.38 -9.54
N GLU A 31 -5.32 0.18 -9.43
CA GLU A 31 -4.49 -0.22 -8.30
C GLU A 31 -3.07 0.33 -8.40
N MET A 32 -2.60 0.99 -7.33
CA MET A 32 -1.27 1.58 -7.25
C MET A 32 -0.29 0.60 -6.59
N LYS A 33 0.37 -0.24 -7.39
CA LYS A 33 1.35 -1.24 -6.93
C LYS A 33 2.58 -0.67 -6.23
N CYS A 34 2.89 0.60 -6.47
CA CYS A 34 3.98 1.32 -5.80
C CYS A 34 3.61 1.93 -4.44
N ILE A 35 2.36 1.83 -4.01
CA ILE A 35 1.94 2.39 -2.73
C ILE A 35 1.45 1.24 -1.86
N LEU A 36 2.04 1.11 -0.68
CA LEU A 36 1.59 0.18 0.34
C LEU A 36 0.90 0.99 1.42
N CYS A 37 -0.36 0.67 1.69
CA CYS A 37 -1.10 1.19 2.83
C CYS A 37 -1.24 0.11 3.90
N TRP A 38 -1.35 0.51 5.16
CA TRP A 38 -1.62 -0.38 6.27
C TRP A 38 -2.46 0.31 7.34
N CYS A 39 -3.19 -0.49 8.12
CA CYS A 39 -4.03 0.01 9.19
C CYS A 39 -3.32 -0.08 10.55
N VAL A 40 -3.36 1.00 11.32
CA VAL A 40 -2.88 1.04 12.71
C VAL A 40 -3.97 1.69 13.57
N SER A 41 -4.64 0.90 14.40
CA SER A 41 -5.64 1.36 15.36
C SER A 41 -6.73 2.27 14.77
N GLY A 42 -7.16 1.99 13.55
CA GLY A 42 -8.18 2.76 12.82
C GLY A 42 -7.62 3.90 11.96
N GLU A 43 -6.31 4.15 12.02
CA GLU A 43 -5.61 5.11 11.18
C GLU A 43 -4.97 4.43 9.98
N THR A 44 -5.24 4.96 8.79
CA THR A 44 -4.63 4.47 7.54
C THR A 44 -3.32 5.17 7.29
N HIS A 45 -2.23 4.42 7.24
CA HIS A 45 -0.92 4.90 6.83
C HIS A 45 -0.62 4.40 5.42
N CYS A 46 0.03 5.22 4.59
CA CYS A 46 0.44 4.84 3.25
C CYS A 46 1.86 5.32 2.97
N GLN A 47 2.67 4.47 2.37
CA GLN A 47 4.01 4.79 1.91
C GLN A 47 4.17 4.42 0.45
N ARG A 48 4.76 5.32 -0.32
CA ARG A 48 5.23 5.01 -1.67
C ARG A 48 6.55 4.25 -1.55
N GLN A 49 6.66 3.13 -2.24
CA GLN A 49 7.95 2.51 -2.49
C GLN A 49 8.74 3.38 -3.46
N GLU A 50 9.88 3.87 -3.00
CA GLU A 50 10.86 4.52 -3.86
C GLU A 50 11.70 3.43 -4.53
N CYS A 51 11.72 3.42 -5.86
CA CYS A 51 12.65 2.57 -6.59
C CYS A 51 14.04 3.21 -6.47
N PRO A 52 15.07 2.49 -5.98
CA PRO A 52 16.42 3.03 -5.96
C PRO A 52 16.85 3.39 -7.39
N PRO A 53 17.67 4.43 -7.60
CA PRO A 53 18.03 4.94 -8.92
C PRO A 53 18.69 3.90 -9.85
N GLY A 54 19.22 2.79 -9.31
CA GLY A 54 19.76 1.65 -10.06
C GLY A 54 18.79 0.47 -10.27
N ALA A 55 17.58 0.50 -9.70
CA ALA A 55 16.59 -0.58 -9.79
C ALA A 55 16.18 -0.92 -11.23
N CYS A 56 16.28 0.05 -12.14
CA CYS A 56 15.97 -0.15 -13.56
C CYS A 56 17.00 -1.04 -14.28
N ALA A 57 18.22 -1.15 -13.75
CA ALA A 57 19.32 -1.90 -14.35
C ALA A 57 19.50 -3.29 -13.73
N SER A 58 18.97 -3.54 -12.53
CA SER A 58 19.20 -4.78 -11.80
C SER A 58 18.05 -5.78 -11.99
N PRO A 59 18.32 -7.05 -12.37
CA PRO A 59 17.28 -8.06 -12.55
C PRO A 59 16.51 -8.39 -11.26
N ALA A 60 17.10 -8.17 -10.08
CA ALA A 60 16.44 -8.35 -8.78
C ALA A 60 15.28 -7.36 -8.54
N ALA A 61 15.31 -6.18 -9.16
CA ALA A 61 14.24 -5.19 -9.04
C ALA A 61 13.09 -5.39 -10.05
N ARG A 62 13.26 -6.30 -11.03
CA ARG A 62 12.18 -6.70 -11.95
C ARG A 62 11.08 -7.51 -11.28
N ASP A 63 11.37 -8.11 -10.12
CA ASP A 63 10.40 -8.88 -9.35
C ASP A 63 9.42 -8.00 -8.55
N SER A 64 9.77 -6.72 -8.33
CA SER A 64 8.83 -5.78 -7.71
C SER A 64 7.85 -5.25 -8.76
N PRO A 65 6.52 -5.42 -8.56
CA PRO A 65 5.49 -4.89 -9.46
C PRO A 65 5.49 -3.36 -9.54
N CYS A 66 6.19 -2.67 -8.62
CA CYS A 66 6.36 -1.23 -8.66
C CYS A 66 7.43 -0.78 -9.69
N CYS A 67 8.59 -1.45 -9.73
CA CYS A 67 9.77 -0.97 -10.46
C CYS A 67 9.94 -1.57 -11.86
N THR A 68 8.98 -2.37 -12.34
CA THR A 68 9.04 -3.06 -13.64
C THR A 68 9.03 -2.11 -14.85
N LYS A 69 8.47 -0.90 -14.70
CA LYS A 69 8.42 0.13 -15.74
C LYS A 69 9.06 1.40 -15.20
N CYS A 70 10.38 1.47 -15.26
CA CYS A 70 11.06 2.74 -15.04
C CYS A 70 10.55 3.76 -16.07
N ARG A 71 10.18 4.94 -15.57
CA ARG A 71 9.79 6.08 -16.40
C ARG A 71 11.02 6.83 -16.87
#